data_AF-A0A328PT76-F1
#
_entry.id   AF-A0A328PT76-F1
#
_cell.length_a   1.000
_cell.length_b   1.000
_cell.length_c   1.000
_cell.angle_alpha   90.00
_cell.angle_beta   90.00
_cell.angle_gamma   90.00
#
_symmetry.space_group_name_H-M   'P 1'
#
loop_
_entity.id
_entity.type
_entity.pdbx_description
1 polymer ?
#
loop_
_entity_poly.entity_id
_entity_poly.type
_entity_poly.pdbx_seq_one_letter_code
_entity_poly.pdbx_strand_id
1 'polypeptide(L)'
;MWPFKKKKSKTRETAKKRMNSLLTTSDRKNGSSGQLRFENVSEDELDYVIDYIKDYAVKHLSVKKENVKVHVSKEGNSITIVANIIYQ
;
A
#
# COMPACT_ATOMS: atom_id res chain seq x y z
N MET A 1 -30.44 32.24 17.70
CA MET A 1 -30.98 31.08 16.93
C MET A 1 -30.00 30.77 15.80
N TRP A 2 -29.43 29.56 15.82
CA TRP A 2 -28.35 29.11 14.93
C TRP A 2 -28.91 28.65 13.56
N PRO A 3 -28.35 29.01 12.39
CA PRO A 3 -29.04 28.87 11.11
C PRO A 3 -28.73 27.52 10.43
N PHE A 4 -29.10 26.41 11.05
CA PHE A 4 -29.08 25.11 10.37
C PHE A 4 -30.51 24.62 10.10
N LYS A 5 -31.07 25.08 8.98
CA LYS A 5 -32.29 24.46 8.43
C LYS A 5 -32.00 22.99 8.12
N LYS A 6 -32.85 22.08 8.63
CA LYS A 6 -32.74 20.63 8.42
C LYS A 6 -32.52 20.32 6.93
N LYS A 7 -31.38 19.70 6.59
CA LYS A 7 -31.02 19.38 5.20
C LYS A 7 -32.06 18.42 4.60
N LYS A 8 -32.60 18.76 3.42
CA LYS A 8 -33.63 17.98 2.72
C LYS A 8 -33.06 16.60 2.33
N SER A 9 -33.90 15.55 2.37
CA SER A 9 -33.52 14.15 2.11
C SER A 9 -32.69 13.94 0.83
N LYS A 10 -33.01 14.67 -0.25
CA LYS A 10 -32.28 14.62 -1.53
C LYS A 10 -30.78 14.92 -1.40
N THR A 11 -30.36 15.75 -0.44
CA THR A 11 -28.95 16.07 -0.21
C THR A 11 -28.19 14.89 0.42
N ARG A 12 -28.86 14.07 1.23
CA ARG A 12 -28.29 12.88 1.88
C ARG A 12 -28.05 11.76 0.89
N GLU A 13 -28.99 11.52 -0.03
CA GLU A 13 -28.82 10.52 -1.09
C GLU A 13 -27.70 10.89 -2.06
N THR A 14 -27.61 12.17 -2.43
CA THR A 14 -26.54 12.68 -3.28
C THR A 14 -25.17 12.51 -2.61
N ALA A 15 -25.08 12.76 -1.29
CA ALA A 15 -23.85 12.54 -0.53
C ALA A 15 -23.46 11.05 -0.46
N LYS A 16 -24.43 10.15 -0.23
CA LYS A 16 -24.20 8.69 -0.27
C LYS A 16 -23.70 8.22 -1.64
N LYS A 17 -24.29 8.72 -2.73
CA LYS A 17 -23.87 8.37 -4.09
C LYS A 17 -22.43 8.82 -4.39
N ARG A 18 -22.04 10.03 -3.94
CA ARG A 18 -20.67 10.53 -4.07
C ARG A 18 -19.68 9.72 -3.23
N MET A 19 -20.05 9.37 -2.00
CA MET A 19 -19.23 8.54 -1.12
C MET A 19 -19.01 7.14 -1.71
N ASN A 20 -20.06 6.49 -2.21
CA ASN A 20 -19.96 5.17 -2.85
C ASN A 20 -19.14 5.22 -4.14
N SER A 21 -19.27 6.30 -4.93
CA SER A 21 -18.44 6.51 -6.12
C SER A 21 -16.96 6.63 -5.76
N LEU A 22 -16.60 7.31 -4.68
CA LEU A 22 -15.21 7.47 -4.25
C LEU A 22 -14.62 6.13 -3.79
N LEU A 23 -15.33 5.39 -2.95
CA LEU A 23 -14.91 4.07 -2.48
C LEU A 23 -14.72 3.09 -3.66
N THR A 24 -15.66 3.06 -4.61
CA THR A 24 -15.57 2.18 -5.78
C THR A 24 -14.50 2.59 -6.79
N THR A 25 -14.10 3.87 -6.84
CA THR A 25 -12.97 4.32 -7.67
C THR A 25 -11.61 4.10 -7.02
N SER A 26 -11.53 4.09 -5.69
CA SER A 26 -10.27 3.83 -4.98
C SER A 26 -9.77 2.40 -5.17
N ASP A 27 -10.68 1.42 -5.23
CA ASP A 27 -10.30 0.01 -5.46
C ASP A 27 -9.94 -0.30 -6.91
N ARG A 28 -10.40 0.52 -7.88
CA ARG A 28 -10.19 0.26 -9.31
C ARG A 28 -9.01 1.00 -9.96
N LYS A 29 -8.43 2.00 -9.31
CA LYS A 29 -7.34 2.82 -9.90
C LYS A 29 -5.91 2.43 -9.48
N ASN A 30 -5.73 1.49 -8.56
CA ASN A 30 -4.40 1.02 -8.14
C ASN A 30 -4.04 -0.39 -8.62
N GLY A 31 -4.78 -0.94 -9.58
CA GLY A 31 -4.41 -2.18 -10.25
C GLY A 31 -3.88 -1.93 -11.65
N SER A 32 -2.55 -1.89 -11.84
CA SER A 32 -1.82 -2.49 -12.99
C SER A 32 -0.47 -1.85 -13.35
N SER A 33 0.39 -1.49 -12.40
CA SER A 33 1.84 -1.36 -12.71
C SER A 33 2.67 -1.51 -11.44
N GLY A 34 2.94 -2.76 -11.01
CA GLY A 34 3.91 -3.03 -9.94
C GLY A 34 3.55 -4.15 -8.97
N GLN A 35 2.35 -4.73 -9.03
CA GLN A 35 1.97 -5.79 -8.11
C GLN A 35 2.54 -7.13 -8.58
N LEU A 36 3.74 -7.46 -8.13
CA LEU A 36 4.27 -8.83 -8.18
C LEU A 36 3.34 -9.70 -7.32
N ARG A 37 2.50 -10.50 -7.99
CA ARG A 37 1.66 -11.49 -7.33
C ARG A 37 2.47 -12.76 -7.14
N PHE A 38 2.75 -13.03 -5.89
CA PHE A 38 3.51 -14.17 -5.42
C PHE A 38 2.53 -15.20 -4.87
N GLU A 39 2.18 -16.21 -5.66
CA GLU A 39 1.34 -17.34 -5.19
C GLU A 39 2.25 -18.41 -4.57
N ASN A 40 2.02 -18.74 -3.29
CA ASN A 40 2.76 -19.76 -2.53
C ASN A 40 4.29 -19.61 -2.50
N VAL A 41 4.78 -18.42 -2.14
CA VAL A 41 6.22 -18.19 -1.95
C VAL A 41 6.70 -18.85 -0.66
N SER A 42 7.77 -19.63 -0.79
CA SER A 42 8.43 -20.27 0.36
C SER A 42 9.17 -19.20 1.20
N GLU A 43 9.39 -19.47 2.48
CA GLU A 43 10.16 -18.54 3.33
C GLU A 43 11.56 -18.26 2.74
N ASP A 44 12.20 -19.27 2.14
CA ASP A 44 13.50 -19.15 1.48
C ASP A 44 13.48 -18.14 0.30
N GLU A 45 12.40 -18.11 -0.47
CA GLU A 45 12.23 -17.16 -1.57
C GLU A 45 11.99 -15.73 -1.05
N LEU A 46 11.30 -15.58 0.09
CA LEU A 46 11.14 -14.28 0.74
C LEU A 46 12.48 -13.75 1.24
N ASP A 47 13.29 -14.58 1.86
CA ASP A 47 14.62 -14.21 2.34
C ASP A 47 15.53 -13.78 1.18
N TYR A 48 15.47 -14.48 0.05
CA TYR A 48 16.17 -14.08 -1.16
C TYR A 48 15.74 -12.69 -1.65
N VAL A 49 14.43 -12.42 -1.69
CA VAL A 49 13.91 -11.10 -2.10
C VAL A 49 14.31 -10.01 -1.11
N ILE A 50 14.30 -10.28 0.19
CA ILE A 50 14.74 -9.34 1.22
C ILE A 50 16.22 -8.97 1.01
N ASP A 51 17.08 -9.96 0.81
CA ASP A 51 18.50 -9.72 0.58
C ASP A 51 18.76 -8.99 -0.73
N TYR A 52 18.03 -9.34 -1.80
CA TYR A 52 18.09 -8.61 -3.07
C TYR A 52 17.76 -7.12 -2.90
N ILE A 53 16.69 -6.79 -2.16
CA ILE A 53 16.31 -5.39 -1.90
C ILE A 53 17.39 -4.66 -1.10
N LYS A 54 17.97 -5.31 -0.08
CA LYS A 54 19.04 -4.73 0.73
C LYS A 54 20.29 -4.47 -0.10
N ASP A 55 20.72 -5.44 -0.90
CA ASP A 55 21.92 -5.34 -1.71
C ASP A 55 21.75 -4.30 -2.83
N TYR A 56 20.56 -4.22 -3.44
CA TYR A 56 20.22 -3.17 -4.39
C TYR A 56 20.35 -1.78 -3.77
N ALA A 57 19.78 -1.59 -2.58
CA ALA A 57 19.85 -0.31 -1.88
C ALA A 57 21.30 0.09 -1.54
N VAL A 58 22.12 -0.86 -1.08
CA VAL A 58 23.55 -0.61 -0.81
C VAL A 58 24.28 -0.19 -2.08
N LYS A 59 24.05 -0.91 -3.18
CA LYS A 59 24.77 -0.69 -4.44
C LYS A 59 24.37 0.60 -5.16
N HIS A 60 23.08 0.94 -5.14
CA HIS A 60 22.53 2.00 -5.97
C HIS A 60 22.17 3.28 -5.21
N LEU A 61 21.94 3.18 -3.89
CA LEU A 61 21.51 4.31 -3.06
C LEU A 61 22.58 4.73 -2.05
N SER A 62 23.75 4.08 -2.08
CA SER A 62 24.91 4.38 -1.21
C SER A 62 24.57 4.39 0.28
N VAL A 63 23.59 3.58 0.69
CA VAL A 63 23.21 3.39 2.08
C VAL A 63 23.88 2.15 2.67
N LYS A 64 24.14 2.14 3.98
CA LYS A 64 24.64 0.94 4.65
C LYS A 64 23.53 -0.11 4.75
N LYS A 65 23.88 -1.40 4.69
CA LYS A 65 22.92 -2.52 4.77
C LYS A 65 22.10 -2.48 6.07
N GLU A 66 22.70 -2.03 7.17
CA GLU A 66 22.06 -1.82 8.48
C GLU A 66 20.95 -0.74 8.48
N ASN A 67 21.01 0.21 7.55
CA ASN A 67 20.05 1.29 7.40
C ASN A 67 18.86 0.93 6.49
N VAL A 68 18.81 -0.32 5.99
CA VAL A 68 17.73 -0.83 5.14
C VAL A 68 16.91 -1.85 5.93
N LYS A 69 15.76 -1.41 6.44
CA LYS A 69 14.84 -2.24 7.22
C LYS A 69 13.72 -2.76 6.32
N VAL A 70 13.64 -4.06 6.13
CA VAL A 70 12.61 -4.71 5.31
C VAL A 70 11.64 -5.46 6.23
N HIS A 71 10.35 -5.19 6.08
CA HIS A 71 9.27 -5.88 6.78
C HIS A 71 8.42 -6.62 5.76
N VAL A 72 8.09 -7.88 6.05
CA VAL A 72 7.21 -8.70 5.23
C VAL A 72 5.94 -8.98 6.02
N SER A 73 4.79 -8.64 5.43
CA SER A 73 3.46 -8.99 5.94
C SER A 73 2.77 -9.91 4.95
N LYS A 74 2.21 -11.02 5.43
CA LYS A 74 1.43 -11.98 4.65
C LYS A 74 -0.03 -11.91 5.09
N GLU A 75 -0.90 -11.41 4.22
CA GLU A 75 -2.34 -11.34 4.44
C GLU A 75 -3.05 -12.18 3.38
N GLY A 76 -3.45 -13.39 3.77
CA GLY A 76 -4.07 -14.38 2.90
C GLY A 76 -3.15 -14.80 1.75
N ASN A 77 -3.52 -14.46 0.52
CA ASN A 77 -2.74 -14.71 -0.70
C ASN A 77 -1.96 -13.47 -1.18
N SER A 78 -1.84 -12.44 -0.32
CA SER A 78 -1.06 -11.25 -0.63
C SER A 78 0.18 -11.18 0.27
N ILE A 79 1.32 -10.85 -0.34
CA ILE A 79 2.59 -10.59 0.34
C ILE A 79 2.89 -9.11 0.14
N THR A 80 3.01 -8.38 1.24
CA THR A 80 3.38 -6.97 1.24
C THR A 80 4.79 -6.85 1.81
N ILE A 81 5.70 -6.30 1.01
CA ILE A 81 7.09 -6.04 1.41
C ILE A 81 7.26 -4.54 1.54
N VAL A 82 7.61 -4.08 2.74
CA VAL A 82 7.86 -2.67 3.05
C VAL A 82 9.34 -2.50 3.36
N ALA A 83 10.04 -1.77 2.49
CA ALA A 83 11.45 -1.42 2.68
C ALA A 83 11.57 0.03 3.14
N ASN A 84 12.18 0.25 4.30
CA ASN A 84 12.51 1.56 4.83
C ASN A 84 14.03 1.79 4.70
N ILE A 85 14.40 2.81 3.93
CA ILE A 85 15.79 3.16 3.62
C ILE A 85 16.13 4.47 4.31
N ILE A 86 17.06 4.40 5.26
CA ILE A 86 17.48 5.56 6.06
C ILE A 86 18.74 6.16 5.45
N TYR A 87 18.62 7.37 4.92
CA TYR A 87 19.74 8.18 4.48
C TYR A 87 20.34 8.94 5.67
N GLN A 88 21.66 8.94 5.78
CA GLN A 88 22.43 9.73 6.75
C GLN A 88 23.23 10.81 6.03
#